data_AF-A0A936E705-F1
#
_entry.id   AF-A0A936E705-F1
#
_cell.length_a   1.000
_cell.length_b   1.000
_cell.length_c   1.000
_cell.angle_alpha   90.00
_cell.angle_beta   90.00
_cell.angle_gamma   90.00
#
_symmetry.space_group_name_H-M   'P 1'
#
loop_
_entity.id
_entity.type
_entity.pdbx_description
1 polymer ?
#
loop_
_entity_poly.entity_id
_entity_poly.type
_entity_poly.pdbx_seq_one_letter_code
_entity_poly.pdbx_strand_id
1 'polypeptide(L)'
;MAFDFSAGMLARARQRLSTPNASLAMMDVTRPWPIADQSVNLVAGNLILEHVTDLTAVFAQIARCLAPHGRFFLSELHPFKQYLGGRAKFTQANGQTEIPAYTHHTAEFWQAATQHGFRLIHFNEWWHPHDTQQPPRLISFLFEIDRDGR
;
A
#
# COMPACT_ATOMS: atom_id res chain seq x y z
N MET A 1 1.84 -13.72 -5.30
CA MET A 1 1.64 -12.94 -6.53
C MET A 1 1.91 -11.48 -6.20
N ALA A 2 2.56 -10.74 -7.09
CA ALA A 2 2.78 -9.31 -6.94
C ALA A 2 2.32 -8.56 -8.19
N PHE A 3 1.91 -7.32 -7.98
CA PHE A 3 1.31 -6.46 -8.98
C PHE A 3 2.03 -5.12 -9.05
N ASP A 4 2.11 -4.56 -10.25
CA ASP A 4 2.60 -3.21 -10.51
C ASP A 4 1.93 -2.69 -11.79
N PHE A 5 1.69 -1.39 -11.89
CA PHE A 5 1.14 -0.81 -13.12
C PHE A 5 2.22 -0.59 -14.20
N SER A 6 3.50 -0.56 -13.79
CA SER A 6 4.65 -0.33 -14.64
C SER A 6 5.21 -1.63 -15.23
N ALA A 7 5.03 -1.78 -16.54
CA ALA A 7 5.65 -2.87 -17.29
C ALA A 7 7.19 -2.92 -17.11
N GLY A 8 7.84 -1.75 -16.98
CA GLY A 8 9.28 -1.65 -16.76
C GLY A 8 9.71 -2.16 -15.39
N MET A 9 8.95 -1.86 -14.33
CA MET A 9 9.22 -2.39 -12.99
C MET A 9 9.00 -3.89 -12.93
N LEU A 10 7.96 -4.41 -13.58
CA LEU A 10 7.72 -5.84 -13.69
C LEU A 10 8.86 -6.55 -14.44
N ALA A 11 9.39 -5.97 -15.52
CA ALA A 11 10.54 -6.53 -16.22
C ALA A 11 11.78 -6.62 -15.31
N ARG A 12 12.07 -5.56 -14.54
CA ARG A 12 13.16 -5.57 -13.54
C ARG A 12 12.92 -6.59 -12.43
N ALA A 13 11.69 -6.71 -11.95
CA ALA A 13 11.34 -7.68 -10.91
C ALA A 13 11.51 -9.12 -11.42
N ARG A 14 11.10 -9.42 -12.67
CA ARG A 14 11.32 -10.73 -13.31
C ARG A 14 12.80 -11.13 -13.36
N GLN A 15 13.70 -10.17 -13.60
CA GLN A 15 15.15 -10.45 -13.61
C GLN A 15 15.72 -10.80 -12.24
N ARG A 16 15.09 -10.36 -11.14
CA ARG A 16 15.54 -10.59 -9.76
C ARG A 16 14.84 -11.76 -9.08
N LEU A 17 13.71 -12.19 -9.61
CA LEU A 17 12.94 -13.30 -9.07
C LEU A 17 13.64 -14.62 -9.35
N SER A 18 13.99 -15.33 -8.28
CA SER A 18 14.62 -16.66 -8.33
C SER A 18 13.70 -17.78 -7.85
N THR A 19 12.50 -17.47 -7.36
CA THR A 19 11.57 -18.46 -6.80
C THR A 19 10.44 -18.82 -7.78
N PRO A 20 10.12 -20.12 -7.94
CA PRO A 20 9.03 -20.57 -8.80
C PRO A 20 7.64 -20.24 -8.24
N ASN A 21 7.53 -19.91 -6.95
CA ASN A 21 6.26 -19.71 -6.25
C ASN A 21 5.76 -18.25 -6.31
N ALA A 22 6.40 -17.41 -7.14
CA ALA A 22 6.04 -16.01 -7.29
C ALA A 22 5.62 -15.71 -8.74
N SER A 23 4.40 -15.22 -8.90
CA SER A 23 3.88 -14.67 -10.14
C SER A 23 3.88 -13.14 -10.11
N LEU A 24 4.10 -12.55 -11.28
CA LEU A 24 4.06 -11.10 -11.52
C LEU A 24 3.03 -10.78 -12.58
N ALA A 25 2.13 -9.87 -12.29
CA ALA A 25 1.11 -9.40 -13.23
C ALA A 25 1.01 -7.89 -13.24
N MET A 26 0.65 -7.34 -14.39
CA MET A 26 0.37 -5.92 -14.51
C MET A 26 -1.04 -5.63 -14.04
N MET A 27 -1.21 -4.65 -13.15
CA MET A 27 -2.52 -4.28 -12.61
C MET A 27 -2.49 -2.83 -12.15
N ASP A 28 -3.56 -2.11 -12.48
CA ASP A 28 -3.90 -0.84 -11.87
C ASP A 28 -4.71 -1.11 -10.60
N VAL A 29 -4.18 -0.72 -9.45
CA VAL A 29 -4.77 -0.99 -8.13
C VAL A 29 -6.14 -0.31 -7.95
N THR A 30 -6.44 0.72 -8.75
CA THR A 30 -7.71 1.46 -8.73
C THR A 30 -8.84 0.77 -9.50
N ARG A 31 -8.52 -0.33 -10.21
CA ARG A 31 -9.49 -1.12 -10.98
C ARG A 31 -9.92 -2.37 -10.19
N PRO A 32 -11.00 -3.06 -10.59
CA PRO A 32 -11.35 -4.34 -9.99
C PRO A 32 -10.19 -5.34 -10.08
N TRP A 33 -9.86 -5.99 -8.97
CA TRP A 33 -8.71 -6.90 -8.92
C TRP A 33 -9.07 -8.28 -9.48
N PRO A 34 -8.24 -8.90 -10.34
CA PRO A 34 -8.44 -10.24 -10.87
C PRO A 34 -8.06 -11.33 -9.84
N ILE A 35 -8.52 -11.14 -8.60
CA ILE A 35 -8.34 -12.04 -7.45
C ILE A 35 -9.71 -12.56 -7.06
N ALA A 36 -9.83 -13.86 -6.82
CA ALA A 36 -11.08 -14.44 -6.34
C ALA A 36 -11.40 -13.96 -4.92
N ASP A 37 -12.68 -13.91 -4.59
CA ASP A 37 -13.13 -13.57 -3.24
C ASP A 37 -12.54 -14.56 -2.23
N GLN A 38 -12.11 -14.04 -1.07
CA GLN A 38 -11.64 -14.85 0.05
C GLN A 38 -10.53 -15.86 -0.29
N SER A 39 -9.70 -15.56 -1.29
CA SER A 39 -8.71 -16.49 -1.84
C SER A 39 -7.28 -16.25 -1.35
N VAL A 40 -7.02 -15.12 -0.68
CA VAL A 40 -5.70 -14.78 -0.16
C VAL A 40 -5.73 -14.58 1.34
N ASN A 41 -4.65 -14.96 2.00
CA ASN A 41 -4.46 -14.85 3.45
C ASN A 41 -3.67 -13.61 3.87
N LEU A 42 -2.95 -12.99 2.94
CA LEU A 42 -2.21 -11.75 3.17
C LEU A 42 -2.24 -10.86 1.93
N VAL A 43 -2.52 -9.58 2.14
CA VAL A 43 -2.22 -8.51 1.17
C VAL A 43 -1.13 -7.62 1.78
N ALA A 44 -0.15 -7.23 0.99
CA ALA A 44 0.91 -6.31 1.40
C ALA A 44 1.03 -5.17 0.38
N GLY A 45 0.99 -3.93 0.86
CA GLY A 45 1.22 -2.71 0.09
C GLY A 45 2.39 -1.93 0.66
N ASN A 46 3.27 -1.43 -0.21
CA ASN A 46 4.39 -0.57 0.18
C ASN A 46 4.46 0.62 -0.79
N LEU A 47 4.36 1.83 -0.26
CA LEU A 47 4.54 3.09 -0.99
C LEU A 47 3.66 3.17 -2.25
N ILE A 48 2.37 2.85 -2.10
CA ILE A 48 1.45 2.70 -3.24
C ILE A 48 0.21 3.58 -3.11
N LEU A 49 -0.36 3.72 -1.91
CA LEU A 49 -1.66 4.35 -1.72
C LEU A 49 -1.61 5.88 -1.78
N GLU A 50 -0.44 6.49 -1.63
CA GLU A 50 -0.27 7.93 -1.92
C GLU A 50 -0.58 8.29 -3.39
N HIS A 51 -0.56 7.32 -4.30
CA HIS A 51 -0.88 7.53 -5.73
C HIS A 51 -2.33 7.23 -6.08
N VAL A 52 -3.17 6.89 -5.11
CA VAL A 52 -4.57 6.55 -5.29
C VAL A 52 -5.45 7.65 -4.71
N THR A 53 -6.48 8.09 -5.44
CA THR A 53 -7.42 9.10 -4.97
C THR A 53 -8.42 8.56 -3.95
N ASP A 54 -8.85 7.31 -4.12
CA ASP A 54 -9.92 6.68 -3.36
C ASP A 54 -9.38 5.47 -2.58
N LEU A 55 -9.04 5.70 -1.31
CA LEU A 55 -8.61 4.62 -0.41
C LEU A 55 -9.74 3.62 -0.19
N THR A 56 -10.99 4.07 -0.05
CA THR A 56 -12.16 3.22 0.20
C THR A 56 -12.31 2.16 -0.90
N ALA A 57 -12.18 2.54 -2.18
CA ALA A 57 -12.25 1.60 -3.29
C ALA A 57 -11.16 0.50 -3.21
N VAL A 58 -9.94 0.86 -2.81
CA VAL A 58 -8.84 -0.10 -2.66
C VAL A 58 -9.06 -1.00 -1.44
N PHE A 59 -9.42 -0.44 -0.28
CA PHE A 59 -9.71 -1.21 0.92
C PHE A 59 -10.88 -2.18 0.71
N ALA A 60 -11.88 -1.82 -0.10
CA ALA A 60 -12.95 -2.72 -0.50
C ALA A 60 -12.43 -3.94 -1.31
N GLN A 61 -11.50 -3.74 -2.25
CA GLN A 61 -10.89 -4.85 -3.00
C GLN A 61 -10.05 -5.74 -2.10
N ILE A 62 -9.27 -5.15 -1.18
CA ILE A 62 -8.47 -5.88 -0.18
C ILE A 62 -9.39 -6.74 0.69
N ALA A 63 -10.46 -6.13 1.22
CA ALA A 63 -11.41 -6.84 2.07
C ALA A 63 -12.06 -8.01 1.32
N ARG A 64 -12.50 -7.78 0.08
CA ARG A 64 -13.12 -8.80 -0.78
C ARG A 64 -12.20 -10.01 -0.98
N CYS A 65 -10.93 -9.78 -1.31
CA CYS A 65 -10.00 -10.87 -1.63
C CYS A 65 -9.48 -11.63 -0.41
N LEU A 66 -9.45 -11.01 0.78
CA LEU A 66 -8.94 -11.65 1.98
C LEU A 66 -9.90 -12.73 2.50
N ALA A 67 -9.35 -13.91 2.76
CA ALA A 67 -9.99 -14.99 3.50
C ALA A 67 -10.34 -14.55 4.93
N PRO A 68 -11.24 -15.25 5.64
CA PRO A 68 -11.48 -15.01 7.07
C PRO A 68 -10.16 -14.98 7.87
N HIS A 69 -10.02 -13.98 8.75
CA HIS A 69 -8.80 -13.70 9.52
C HIS A 69 -7.55 -13.40 8.67
N GLY A 70 -7.74 -13.12 7.38
CA GLY A 70 -6.69 -12.64 6.49
C GLY A 70 -6.16 -11.27 6.91
N ARG A 71 -4.89 -11.00 6.59
CA ARG A 71 -4.20 -9.79 7.04
C ARG A 71 -3.90 -8.82 5.91
N PHE A 72 -3.87 -7.55 6.25
CA PHE A 72 -3.42 -6.49 5.35
C PHE A 72 -2.28 -5.72 6.01
N PHE A 73 -1.10 -5.81 5.42
CA PHE A 73 0.04 -4.98 5.80
C PHE A 73 0.18 -3.80 4.84
N LEU A 74 0.35 -2.61 5.39
CA LEU A 74 0.57 -1.39 4.63
C LEU A 74 1.75 -0.63 5.21
N SER A 75 2.69 -0.21 4.38
CA SER A 75 3.70 0.79 4.75
C SER A 75 3.73 1.92 3.74
N GLU A 76 3.62 3.15 4.22
CA GLU A 76 3.54 4.36 3.39
C GLU A 76 4.54 5.41 3.88
N LEU A 77 4.82 6.40 3.02
CA LEU A 77 5.47 7.62 3.48
C LEU A 77 4.60 8.27 4.55
N HIS A 78 5.23 8.75 5.62
CA HIS A 78 4.48 9.39 6.69
C HIS A 78 3.85 10.70 6.19
N PRO A 79 2.53 10.95 6.41
CA PRO A 79 1.83 12.13 5.93
C PRO A 79 2.47 13.47 6.34
N PHE A 80 3.17 13.51 7.49
CA PHE A 80 3.99 14.67 7.90
C PHE A 80 4.89 15.20 6.79
N LYS A 81 5.49 14.35 5.96
CA LYS A 81 6.34 14.81 4.85
C LYS A 81 5.54 15.60 3.82
N GLN A 82 4.32 15.15 3.52
CA GLN A 82 3.43 15.81 2.57
C GLN A 82 2.82 17.09 3.17
N TYR A 83 2.53 17.12 4.48
CA TYR A 83 2.12 18.33 5.18
C TYR A 83 3.19 19.43 5.12
N LEU A 84 4.46 19.04 5.12
CA LEU A 84 5.61 19.94 4.94
C LEU A 84 5.91 20.24 3.45
N GLY A 85 5.03 19.85 2.52
CA GLY A 85 5.18 20.10 1.08
C GLY A 85 6.12 19.12 0.36
N GLY A 86 6.63 18.09 1.05
CA GLY A 86 7.45 17.05 0.47
C GLY A 86 6.63 16.13 -0.44
N ARG A 87 7.13 15.88 -1.65
CA ARG A 87 6.57 14.89 -2.59
C ARG A 87 7.68 13.99 -3.12
N ALA A 88 7.33 12.75 -3.49
CA ALA A 88 8.25 11.89 -4.21
C ALA A 88 8.61 12.53 -5.57
N LYS A 89 9.91 12.70 -5.82
CA LYS A 89 10.43 13.25 -7.08
C LYS A 89 11.11 12.14 -7.86
N PHE A 90 10.55 11.76 -9.00
CA PHE A 90 11.14 10.75 -9.87
C PHE A 90 11.95 11.45 -10.97
N THR A 91 13.27 11.28 -10.92
CA THR A 91 14.18 11.82 -11.93
C THR A 91 14.51 10.72 -12.94
N GLN A 92 14.21 10.94 -14.21
CA GLN A 92 14.64 10.09 -15.32
C GLN A 92 15.67 10.84 -16.17
N ALA A 93 16.42 10.12 -17.02
CA ALA A 93 17.51 10.68 -17.84
C ALA A 93 17.07 11.79 -18.81
N ASN A 94 15.76 11.89 -19.06
CA ASN A 94 15.08 12.80 -19.99
C ASN A 94 14.19 13.84 -19.28
N GLY A 95 14.25 13.95 -17.94
CA GLY A 95 13.52 14.96 -17.16
C GLY A 95 12.91 14.44 -15.86
N GLN A 96 12.25 15.33 -15.11
CA GLN A 96 11.44 14.95 -13.95
C GLN A 96 10.05 14.51 -14.41
N THR A 97 9.61 13.33 -13.98
CA THR A 97 8.22 12.91 -14.09
C THR A 97 7.58 13.08 -12.72
N GLU A 98 6.59 13.95 -12.61
CA GLU A 98 5.75 14.03 -11.41
C GLU A 98 4.71 12.91 -11.49
N ILE A 99 4.76 11.99 -10.54
CA ILE A 99 3.66 11.05 -10.30
C ILE A 99 2.70 11.76 -9.34
N PRO A 100 1.41 11.93 -9.69
CA PRO A 100 0.44 12.52 -8.78
C PRO A 100 0.47 11.80 -7.42
N ALA A 101 0.58 12.60 -6.37
CA ALA A 101 0.52 12.12 -4.99
C ALA A 101 -0.58 12.89 -4.27
N TYR A 102 -1.42 12.16 -3.57
CA TYR A 102 -2.53 12.66 -2.78
C TYR A 102 -2.14 12.59 -1.31
N THR A 103 -2.48 13.66 -0.59
CA THR A 103 -2.27 13.68 0.85
C THR A 103 -3.37 12.88 1.52
N HIS A 104 -2.99 11.72 2.06
CA HIS A 104 -3.85 10.91 2.91
C HIS A 104 -3.42 11.08 4.36
N HIS A 105 -4.36 11.47 5.21
CA HIS A 105 -4.14 11.59 6.64
C HIS A 105 -4.10 10.20 7.29
N THR A 106 -3.34 10.05 8.37
CA THR A 106 -3.28 8.80 9.17
C THR A 106 -4.68 8.31 9.57
N ALA A 107 -5.60 9.24 9.88
CA ALA A 107 -6.97 8.92 10.23
C ALA A 107 -7.78 8.34 9.06
N GLU A 108 -7.49 8.72 7.81
CA GLU A 108 -8.19 8.21 6.63
C GLU A 108 -7.90 6.73 6.39
N PHE A 109 -6.64 6.29 6.59
CA PHE A 109 -6.29 4.87 6.55
C PHE A 109 -7.05 4.05 7.59
N TRP A 110 -7.16 4.58 8.83
CA TRP A 110 -7.92 3.93 9.90
C TRP A 110 -9.43 3.90 9.61
N GLN A 111 -9.99 4.99 9.10
CA GLN A 111 -11.41 5.07 8.75
C GLN A 111 -11.74 4.13 7.59
N ALA A 112 -10.96 4.11 6.52
CA ALA A 112 -11.12 3.17 5.42
C ALA A 112 -11.01 1.72 5.92
N ALA A 113 -10.05 1.41 6.78
CA ALA A 113 -9.91 0.08 7.38
C ALA A 113 -11.20 -0.33 8.13
N THR A 114 -11.64 0.48 9.09
CA THR A 114 -12.79 0.17 9.94
C THR A 114 -14.11 0.08 9.16
N GLN A 115 -14.32 0.94 8.15
CA GLN A 115 -15.47 0.86 7.25
C GLN A 115 -15.54 -0.46 6.48
N HIS A 116 -14.41 -1.13 6.27
CA HIS A 116 -14.30 -2.38 5.53
C HIS A 116 -14.07 -3.61 6.42
N GLY A 117 -14.41 -3.51 7.71
CA GLY A 117 -14.37 -4.64 8.65
C GLY A 117 -12.96 -5.05 9.07
N PHE A 118 -12.00 -4.13 9.00
CA PHE A 118 -10.66 -4.39 9.52
C PHE A 118 -10.52 -3.93 10.96
N ARG A 119 -9.81 -4.75 11.74
CA ARG A 119 -9.26 -4.40 13.05
C ARG A 119 -7.77 -4.12 12.95
N LEU A 120 -7.28 -3.08 13.62
CA LEU A 120 -5.86 -2.79 13.71
C LEU A 120 -5.18 -3.74 14.71
N ILE A 121 -4.11 -4.38 14.26
CA ILE A 121 -3.26 -5.27 15.05
C ILE A 121 -2.02 -4.51 15.52
N HIS A 122 -1.34 -3.87 14.57
CA HIS A 122 -0.13 -3.09 14.85
C HIS A 122 -0.14 -1.79 14.07
N PHE A 123 0.30 -0.74 14.75
CA PHE A 123 0.58 0.56 14.20
C PHE A 123 1.98 0.95 14.63
N ASN A 124 2.79 1.44 13.71
CA ASN A 124 4.10 1.98 14.05
C ASN A 124 4.50 3.12 13.13
N GLU A 125 5.35 3.99 13.66
CA GLU A 125 6.03 5.06 12.95
C GLU A 125 7.53 4.77 12.94
N TRP A 126 8.20 5.12 11.84
CA TRP A 126 9.59 4.75 11.63
C TRP A 126 10.46 5.95 11.30
N TRP A 127 11.54 6.12 12.04
CA TRP A 127 12.58 7.12 11.81
C TRP A 127 13.79 6.50 11.12
N HIS A 128 14.49 7.28 10.29
CA HIS A 128 15.83 6.87 9.88
C HIS A 128 16.79 7.04 11.07
N PRO A 129 17.79 6.17 11.27
CA PRO A 129 18.75 6.30 12.39
C PRO A 129 19.49 7.64 12.48
N HIS A 130 19.51 8.43 11.39
CA HIS A 130 20.16 9.74 11.32
C HIS A 130 19.19 10.92 11.41
N ASP A 131 17.89 10.65 11.57
CA ASP A 131 16.85 11.67 11.69
C ASP A 131 16.75 12.16 13.14
N THR A 132 17.63 13.09 13.54
CA THR A 132 17.53 13.76 14.84
C THR A 132 16.50 14.89 14.78
N GLN A 133 15.47 14.85 15.64
CA GLN A 133 14.39 15.85 15.72
C GLN A 133 13.61 16.07 14.41
N GLN A 134 13.57 15.07 13.52
CA GLN A 134 12.76 15.10 12.32
C GLN A 134 11.47 14.27 12.51
N PRO A 135 10.40 14.58 11.76
CA PRO A 135 9.21 13.73 11.77
C PRO A 135 9.55 12.32 11.25
N PRO A 136 8.72 11.30 11.60
CA PRO A 136 8.90 9.95 11.09
C PRO A 136 8.89 9.93 9.56
N ARG A 137 9.63 8.99 8.97
CA ARG A 137 9.71 8.79 7.52
C ARG A 137 8.59 7.93 6.99
N LEU A 138 8.29 6.85 7.70
CA LEU A 138 7.30 5.88 7.29
C LEU A 138 6.27 5.69 8.40
N ILE A 139 5.10 5.30 7.95
CA ILE A 139 4.03 4.77 8.80
C ILE A 139 3.77 3.34 8.35
N SER A 140 3.42 2.47 9.29
CA SER A 140 3.00 1.11 8.95
C SER A 140 1.79 0.67 9.75
N PHE A 141 0.92 -0.07 9.09
CA PHE A 141 -0.26 -0.68 9.67
C PHE A 141 -0.25 -2.18 9.38
N LEU A 142 -0.64 -2.96 10.38
CA LEU A 142 -1.09 -4.33 10.18
C LEU A 142 -2.55 -4.40 10.62
N PHE A 143 -3.40 -4.75 9.68
CA PHE A 143 -4.82 -4.99 9.88
C PHE A 143 -5.14 -6.48 9.74
N GLU A 144 -6.23 -6.89 10.37
CA GLU A 144 -6.83 -8.21 10.21
C GLU A 144 -8.31 -8.03 9.87
N ILE A 145 -8.81 -8.78 8.90
CA ILE A 145 -10.23 -8.72 8.55
C ILE A 145 -11.04 -9.51 9.58
N ASP A 146 -11.99 -8.82 10.20
CA ASP A 146 -12.96 -9.39 11.11
C ASP A 146 -14.33 -9.42 10.42
N ARG A 147 -14.72 -10.62 9.99
CA ARG A 147 -16.01 -10.86 9.34
C ARG A 147 -17.07 -11.35 10.32
N ASP A 148 -16.72 -11.54 11.58
CA ASP A 148 -17.60 -12.13 12.59
C ASP A 148 -18.41 -11.08 13.37
N GLY A 149 -18.22 -9.79 13.07
CA GLY A 149 -19.06 -8.70 13.58
C GLY A 149 -19.13 -8.62 15.11
N ARG A 150 -18.01 -8.92 15.80
CA ARG A 150 -17.89 -8.82 17.26
C ARG A 150 -17.00 -7.66 17.69
#